data_AF-A0A147F4X7-F1
#
_entry.id   AF-A0A147F4X7-F1
#
_cell.length_a   1.000
_cell.length_b   1.000
_cell.length_c   1.000
_cell.angle_alpha   90.00
_cell.angle_beta   90.00
_cell.angle_gamma   90.00
#
_symmetry.space_group_name_H-M   'P 1'
#
loop_
_entity.id
_entity.type
_entity.pdbx_description
1 polymer ?
#
loop_
_entity_poly.entity_id
_entity_poly.type
_entity_poly.pdbx_seq_one_letter_code
_entity_poly.pdbx_strand_id
1 'polypeptide(L)'
;MDNYTQRLADALVSEIKAEMGRRDLSSRALGRLIGESSQYMSTRLDGGNPRTGERVTLNIRDVYAIASALDIDALELMGRAQRIANEASNVTPFRGRNVGPLADDELQAVARPADLEPTDEQPSYDEPS
;
A
#
# COMPACT_ATOMS: atom_id res chain seq x y z
N MET A 1 10.12 17.58 16.12
CA MET A 1 9.71 16.21 16.48
C MET A 1 10.36 15.26 15.49
N ASP A 2 10.94 14.17 15.97
CA ASP A 2 11.71 13.24 15.15
C ASP A 2 10.80 12.57 14.10
N ASN A 3 11.08 12.87 12.83
CA ASN A 3 10.41 12.33 11.64
C ASN A 3 10.37 10.78 11.69
N TYR A 4 11.39 10.16 12.27
CA TYR A 4 11.45 8.71 12.45
C TYR A 4 10.30 8.14 13.30
N THR A 5 9.96 8.75 14.43
CA THR A 5 8.92 8.22 15.33
C THR A 5 7.54 8.23 14.67
N GLN A 6 7.25 9.29 13.90
CA GLN A 6 6.01 9.36 13.11
C GLN A 6 6.00 8.31 12.00
N ARG A 7 7.09 8.18 11.22
CA ARG A 7 7.21 7.14 10.19
C ARG A 7 7.05 5.74 10.75
N LEU A 8 7.62 5.45 11.92
CA LEU A 8 7.49 4.16 12.58
C LEU A 8 6.04 3.89 13.00
N ALA A 9 5.36 4.87 13.58
CA ALA A 9 3.95 4.75 13.95
C ALA A 9 3.07 4.52 12.71
N ASP A 10 3.35 5.20 11.60
CA ASP A 10 2.64 5.04 10.33
C ASP A 10 2.87 3.66 9.72
N ALA A 11 4.12 3.22 9.67
CA ALA A 11 4.49 1.88 9.22
C ALA A 11 3.82 0.79 10.07
N LEU A 12 3.79 0.95 11.40
CA LEU A 12 3.18 -0.02 12.30
C LEU A 12 1.67 -0.16 12.04
N VAL A 13 0.96 0.95 11.92
CA VAL A 13 -0.48 0.91 11.59
C VAL A 13 -0.71 0.35 10.20
N SER A 14 0.14 0.69 9.23
CA SER A 14 0.08 0.14 7.87
C SER A 14 0.19 -1.39 7.89
N GLU A 15 1.13 -1.94 8.67
CA GLU A 15 1.28 -3.40 8.75
C GLU A 15 0.16 -4.09 9.50
N ILE A 16 -0.33 -3.49 10.59
CA ILE A 16 -1.52 -4.00 11.29
C ILE A 16 -2.70 -4.05 10.31
N LYS A 17 -2.90 -3.01 9.50
CA LYS A 17 -3.97 -2.96 8.49
C LYS A 17 -3.77 -3.97 7.37
N ALA A 18 -2.54 -4.15 6.88
CA ALA A 18 -2.23 -5.14 5.87
C ALA A 18 -2.58 -6.55 6.36
N GLU A 19 -2.21 -6.88 7.59
CA GLU A 19 -2.53 -8.18 8.19
C GLU A 19 -4.03 -8.34 8.44
N MET A 20 -4.69 -7.30 8.94
CA MET A 20 -6.15 -7.29 9.09
C MET A 20 -6.85 -7.54 7.75
N GLY A 21 -6.36 -6.94 6.66
CA GLY A 21 -6.89 -7.14 5.31
C GLY A 21 -6.74 -8.58 4.82
N ARG A 22 -5.64 -9.28 5.17
CA ARG A 22 -5.48 -10.72 4.87
C ARG A 22 -6.50 -11.60 5.58
N ARG A 23 -7.08 -11.11 6.67
CA ARG A 23 -8.02 -11.84 7.55
C ARG A 23 -9.45 -11.33 7.46
N ASP A 24 -9.73 -10.39 6.55
CA ASP A 24 -11.02 -9.71 6.43
C ASP A 24 -11.51 -9.11 7.78
N LEU A 25 -10.57 -8.59 8.59
CA LEU A 25 -10.83 -8.08 9.93
C LEU A 25 -10.97 -6.56 9.92
N SER A 26 -12.08 -6.02 10.44
CA SER A 26 -12.22 -4.57 10.64
C SER A 26 -11.60 -4.11 11.97
N SER A 27 -11.20 -2.84 12.07
CA SER A 27 -10.65 -2.25 13.31
C SER A 27 -11.61 -2.38 14.49
N ARG A 28 -12.91 -2.28 14.20
CA ARG A 28 -13.97 -2.47 15.20
C ARG A 28 -14.06 -3.90 15.70
N ALA A 29 -13.87 -4.87 14.81
CA ALA A 29 -13.84 -6.30 15.14
C ALA A 29 -12.57 -6.67 15.91
N LEU A 30 -11.41 -6.13 15.50
CA LEU A 30 -10.15 -6.27 16.23
C LEU A 30 -10.26 -5.74 17.66
N GLY A 31 -10.87 -4.56 17.85
CA GLY A 31 -11.13 -4.03 19.20
C GLY A 31 -11.86 -5.04 20.08
N ARG A 32 -12.98 -5.61 19.57
CA ARG A 32 -13.75 -6.63 20.31
C ARG A 32 -12.92 -7.88 20.60
N LEU A 33 -12.07 -8.30 19.67
CA LEU A 33 -11.23 -9.49 19.82
C LEU A 33 -10.20 -9.35 20.96
N ILE A 34 -9.66 -8.14 21.16
CA ILE A 34 -8.70 -7.86 22.23
C ILE A 34 -9.34 -7.35 23.54
N GLY A 35 -10.67 -7.37 23.64
CA GLY A 35 -11.39 -6.88 24.83
C GLY A 35 -11.48 -5.36 24.95
N GLU A 36 -11.18 -4.62 23.88
CA GLU A 36 -11.26 -3.16 23.81
C GLU A 36 -12.54 -2.69 23.10
N SER A 37 -12.91 -1.43 23.30
CA SER A 37 -14.08 -0.88 22.58
C SER A 37 -13.81 -0.74 21.08
N SER A 38 -14.83 -0.97 20.25
CA SER A 38 -14.71 -0.77 18.80
C SER A 38 -14.29 0.67 18.43
N GLN A 39 -14.70 1.66 19.23
CA GLN A 39 -14.28 3.05 19.06
C GLN A 39 -12.81 3.25 19.40
N TYR A 40 -12.30 2.62 20.47
CA TYR A 40 -10.90 2.71 20.88
C TYR A 40 -9.95 2.31 19.75
N MET A 41 -10.23 1.16 19.11
CA MET A 41 -9.39 0.66 18.03
C MET A 41 -9.58 1.44 16.73
N SER A 42 -10.82 1.80 16.39
CA SER A 42 -11.09 2.64 15.21
C SER A 42 -10.40 4.00 15.29
N THR A 43 -10.36 4.62 16.48
CA THR A 43 -9.66 5.90 16.71
C THR A 43 -8.15 5.77 16.46
N ARG A 44 -7.54 4.65 16.83
CA ARG A 44 -6.09 4.41 16.68
C ARG A 44 -5.68 4.02 15.27
N LEU A 45 -6.49 3.20 14.59
CA LEU A 45 -6.14 2.66 13.28
C LEU A 45 -6.68 3.52 12.13
N ASP A 46 -7.90 4.05 12.23
CA ASP A 46 -8.61 4.65 11.08
C ASP A 46 -8.90 6.15 11.24
N GLY A 47 -9.45 6.54 12.39
CA GLY A 47 -10.14 7.83 12.53
C GLY A 47 -9.31 8.96 13.11
N GLY A 48 -8.21 8.65 13.81
CA GLY A 48 -7.57 9.65 14.66
C GLY A 48 -8.49 10.13 15.79
N ASN A 49 -8.01 11.07 16.59
CA ASN A 49 -8.76 11.68 17.67
C ASN A 49 -9.94 12.46 17.08
N PRO A 50 -11.19 12.13 17.43
CA PRO A 50 -12.37 12.77 16.83
C PRO A 50 -12.48 14.27 17.13
N ARG A 51 -11.77 14.77 18.16
CA ARG A 51 -11.79 16.19 18.53
C ARG A 51 -10.71 17.01 17.85
N THR A 52 -9.53 16.44 17.62
CA THR A 52 -8.37 17.16 17.09
C THR A 52 -8.00 16.75 15.67
N GLY A 53 -8.54 15.62 15.18
CA GLY A 53 -8.13 14.98 13.92
C GLY A 53 -6.74 14.35 13.97
N GLU A 54 -6.02 14.47 15.10
CA GLU A 54 -4.65 14.00 15.23
C GLU A 54 -4.60 12.50 15.44
N ARG A 55 -3.50 11.89 15.00
CA ARG A 55 -3.29 10.46 15.14
C ARG A 55 -3.16 10.06 16.62
N VAL A 56 -3.84 8.99 17.01
CA VAL A 56 -3.69 8.40 18.34
C VAL A 56 -2.64 7.29 18.28
N THR A 57 -1.53 7.49 18.98
CA THR A 57 -0.42 6.54 19.04
C THR A 57 -0.83 5.24 19.73
N LEU A 58 -0.42 4.11 19.14
CA LEU A 58 -0.52 2.79 19.77
C LEU A 58 0.47 2.70 20.92
N ASN A 59 0.01 2.27 22.09
CA ASN A 59 0.91 1.97 23.20
C ASN A 59 1.45 0.53 23.10
N ILE A 60 2.46 0.20 23.91
CA ILE A 60 3.07 -1.14 23.90
C ILE A 60 2.05 -2.27 24.17
N ARG A 61 1.06 -2.05 25.04
CA ARG A 61 0.01 -3.05 25.34
C ARG A 61 -0.88 -3.27 24.13
N ASP A 62 -1.23 -2.20 23.41
CA ASP A 62 -1.98 -2.29 22.16
C ASP A 62 -1.21 -3.16 21.15
N VAL A 63 0.10 -2.94 21.01
CA VAL A 63 0.95 -3.72 20.09
C VAL A 63 0.93 -5.22 20.43
N TYR A 64 1.15 -5.58 21.69
CA TYR A 64 1.13 -6.99 22.11
C TYR A 64 -0.25 -7.63 21.93
N ALA A 65 -1.32 -6.92 22.30
CA ALA A 65 -2.68 -7.44 22.19
C ALA A 65 -3.10 -7.63 20.72
N ILE A 66 -2.78 -6.67 19.86
CA ILE A 66 -3.05 -6.74 18.42
C ILE A 66 -2.23 -7.86 17.78
N ALA A 67 -0.92 -7.94 18.07
CA ALA A 67 -0.06 -8.98 17.52
C ALA A 67 -0.56 -10.39 17.89
N SER A 68 -0.94 -10.59 19.17
CA SER A 68 -1.54 -11.83 19.64
C SER A 68 -2.87 -12.15 18.94
N ALA A 69 -3.77 -11.18 18.81
CA ALA A 69 -5.03 -11.35 18.08
C ALA A 69 -4.84 -11.64 16.58
N LEU A 70 -3.75 -11.15 16.01
CA LEU A 70 -3.33 -11.41 14.64
C LEU A 70 -2.37 -12.59 14.55
N ASP A 71 -2.21 -13.43 15.58
CA ASP A 71 -1.35 -14.62 15.54
C ASP A 71 0.05 -14.35 14.94
N ILE A 72 0.64 -13.20 15.30
CA ILE A 72 1.97 -12.77 14.88
C ILE A 72 2.76 -12.40 16.14
N ASP A 73 4.05 -12.69 16.14
CA ASP A 73 4.94 -12.24 17.21
C ASP A 73 5.08 -10.71 17.21
N ALA A 74 4.99 -10.09 18.39
CA ALA A 74 5.04 -8.63 18.50
C ALA A 74 6.37 -8.03 18.02
N LEU A 75 7.49 -8.74 18.22
CA LEU A 75 8.80 -8.31 17.73
C LEU A 75 8.87 -8.44 16.20
N GLU A 76 8.27 -9.48 15.64
CA GLU A 76 8.16 -9.63 14.19
C GLU A 76 7.34 -8.49 13.57
N LEU A 77 6.17 -8.16 14.13
CA LEU A 77 5.35 -7.04 13.68
C LEU A 77 6.13 -5.72 13.73
N MET A 78 6.83 -5.48 14.84
CA MET A 78 7.69 -4.30 15.00
C MET A 78 8.86 -4.29 14.01
N GLY A 79 9.49 -5.43 13.75
CA GLY A 79 10.58 -5.57 12.79
C GLY A 79 10.13 -5.32 11.34
N ARG A 80 8.92 -5.73 10.96
CA ARG A 80 8.30 -5.39 9.66
C ARG A 80 8.06 -3.88 9.56
N ALA A 81 7.45 -3.28 10.57
CA ALA A 81 7.21 -1.83 10.61
C ALA A 81 8.51 -1.02 10.56
N GLN A 82 9.57 -1.44 11.27
CA GLN A 82 10.86 -0.78 11.27
C GLN A 82 11.52 -0.80 9.88
N ARG A 83 11.44 -1.92 9.15
CA ARG A 83 11.94 -2.01 7.77
C ARG A 83 11.24 -0.99 6.86
N ILE A 84 9.91 -0.93 6.90
CA ILE A 84 9.14 0.06 6.13
C ILE A 84 9.51 1.50 6.51
N ALA A 85 9.62 1.80 7.80
CA ALA A 85 9.98 3.14 8.27
C ALA A 85 11.39 3.57 7.80
N ASN A 86 12.33 2.62 7.74
CA ASN A 86 13.68 2.84 7.22
C ASN A 86 13.69 2.97 5.68
N GLU A 87 12.92 2.15 4.97
CA GLU A 87 12.79 2.24 3.51
C GLU A 87 12.14 3.56 3.07
N ALA A 88 11.15 4.06 3.80
CA ALA A 88 10.54 5.38 3.59
C ALA A 88 11.54 6.54 3.75
N SER A 89 12.68 6.33 4.40
CA SER A 89 13.75 7.33 4.45
C SER A 89 14.62 7.36 3.18
N ASN A 90 14.64 6.26 2.42
CA ASN A 90 15.41 6.11 1.18
C ASN A 90 14.59 6.46 -0.08
N VAL A 91 13.27 6.66 0.05
CA VAL A 91 12.40 7.06 -1.06
C VAL A 91 12.27 8.59 -1.05
N THR A 92 12.86 9.23 -2.06
CA THR A 92 12.60 10.66 -2.34
C THR A 92 11.10 10.82 -2.60
N PRO A 93 10.37 11.71 -1.90
CA PRO A 93 8.94 11.84 -2.09
C PRO A 93 8.67 12.37 -3.51
N PHE A 94 8.18 11.49 -4.39
CA PHE A 94 7.64 11.92 -5.67
C PHE A 94 6.34 12.67 -5.38
N ARG A 95 6.38 14.00 -5.51
CA ARG A 95 5.25 14.86 -5.22
C ARG A 95 4.21 14.72 -6.34
N GLY A 96 3.17 13.94 -6.05
CA GLY A 96 1.85 14.08 -6.66
C GLY A 96 1.48 13.02 -7.69
N ARG A 97 0.49 12.19 -7.34
CA ARG A 97 -0.68 12.01 -8.20
C ARG A 97 -1.84 11.49 -7.36
N ASN A 98 -2.89 12.30 -7.29
CA ASN A 98 -4.23 11.84 -6.95
C ASN A 98 -4.61 10.75 -7.99
N VAL A 99 -4.61 9.49 -7.59
CA VAL A 99 -5.28 8.43 -8.34
C VAL A 99 -6.75 8.47 -7.94
N GLY A 100 -7.50 9.29 -8.68
CA GLY A 100 -8.93 9.06 -8.86
C GLY A 100 -9.16 7.72 -9.57
N PRO A 101 -10.41 7.20 -9.58
CA PRO A 101 -10.72 5.95 -10.27
C PRO A 101 -10.29 6.03 -11.73
N LEU A 102 -9.72 4.94 -12.22
CA LEU A 102 -9.31 4.75 -13.62
C LEU A 102 -10.48 5.14 -14.53
N ALA A 103 -10.26 6.14 -15.39
CA ALA A 103 -11.14 6.43 -16.50
C ALA A 103 -10.93 5.34 -17.58
N ASP A 104 -12.02 4.91 -18.21
CA ASP A 104 -12.16 3.78 -19.15
C ASP A 104 -11.39 3.91 -20.49
N ASP A 105 -10.25 4.61 -20.54
CA ASP A 105 -9.50 4.86 -21.78
C ASP A 105 -8.36 3.85 -22.05
N GLU A 106 -8.23 2.76 -21.27
CA GLU A 106 -7.24 1.68 -21.49
C GLU A 106 -7.78 0.51 -22.35
N LEU A 107 -8.65 0.76 -23.34
CA LEU A 107 -9.14 -0.28 -24.27
C LEU A 107 -8.67 -0.14 -25.73
N GLN A 108 -7.67 0.68 -26.04
CA GLN A 108 -7.14 0.80 -27.40
C GLN A 108 -5.62 0.68 -27.48
N ALA A 109 -5.11 -0.52 -27.16
CA ALA A 109 -3.76 -0.93 -27.52
C ALA A 109 -3.71 -2.42 -27.89
N VAL A 110 -4.60 -2.88 -28.78
CA VAL A 110 -4.46 -4.18 -29.44
C VAL A 110 -4.91 -4.10 -30.91
N ALA A 111 -4.22 -3.27 -31.70
CA ALA A 111 -4.30 -3.35 -33.15
C ALA A 111 -3.03 -4.04 -33.67
N ARG A 112 -3.12 -5.35 -33.90
CA ARG A 112 -2.16 -6.08 -34.74
C ARG A 112 -2.24 -5.48 -36.16
N PRO A 113 -1.13 -5.08 -36.80
CA PRO A 113 -1.16 -4.92 -38.25
C PRO A 113 -1.24 -6.32 -38.87
N ALA A 114 -2.40 -6.62 -39.44
CA ALA A 114 -2.60 -7.74 -40.35
C ALA A 114 -1.95 -7.42 -41.71
N ASP A 115 -1.39 -8.47 -42.31
CA ASP A 115 -1.04 -8.69 -43.71
C ASP A 115 -1.15 -7.54 -44.72
N LEU A 116 -0.02 -7.27 -45.37
CA LEU A 116 0.02 -6.75 -46.74
C LEU A 116 0.88 -7.71 -47.58
N GLU A 117 0.25 -8.64 -48.29
CA GLU A 117 0.81 -9.25 -49.50
C GLU A 117 0.24 -8.52 -50.74
N PRO A 118 0.72 -8.81 -51.97
CA PRO A 118 2.06 -8.55 -52.50
C PRO A 118 1.95 -7.56 -53.69
N THR A 119 2.96 -6.72 -53.93
CA THR A 119 3.00 -5.91 -55.16
C THR A 119 4.20 -6.32 -56.00
N ASP A 120 3.89 -7.01 -57.10
CA ASP A 120 4.79 -7.29 -58.22
C ASP A 120 5.26 -5.98 -58.87
N GLU A 121 6.49 -5.57 -58.60
CA GLU A 121 7.23 -4.64 -59.46
C GLU A 121 8.70 -5.07 -59.54
N GLN A 122 9.04 -5.84 -60.59
CA GLN A 122 10.42 -5.95 -61.06
C GLN A 122 10.78 -4.70 -61.88
N PRO A 123 12.02 -4.19 -61.77
CA PRO A 123 12.76 -3.94 -63.00
C PRO A 123 14.24 -4.36 -62.96
N SER A 124 14.57 -5.16 -63.98
CA SER A 124 15.75 -5.15 -64.87
C SER A 124 17.13 -4.65 -64.41
N TYR A 125 18.15 -5.46 -64.76
CA TYR A 125 19.60 -5.32 -64.63
C TYR A 125 20.22 -4.01 -65.15
N ASP A 126 21.32 -3.57 -64.51
CA ASP A 126 22.62 -3.33 -65.17
C ASP A 126 23.75 -3.18 -64.12
N GLU A 127 24.73 -4.09 -64.15
CA GLU A 127 26.01 -4.00 -63.42
C GLU A 127 27.08 -3.52 -64.40
N PRO A 128 27.83 -2.42 -64.14
CA PRO A 128 29.06 -2.15 -64.88
C PRO A 128 30.28 -2.72 -64.16
N SER A 129 31.12 -3.46 -64.90
CA SER A 129 32.50 -3.81 -64.54
C SER A 129 33.46 -2.67 -64.82
#